data_AF-A0A8I1GTZ4-F1
#
_entry.id   AF-A0A8I1GTZ4-F1
#
_cell.length_a   1.000
_cell.length_b   1.000
_cell.length_c   1.000
_cell.angle_alpha   90.00
_cell.angle_beta   90.00
_cell.angle_gamma   90.00
#
_symmetry.space_group_name_H-M   'P 1'
#
loop_
_entity.id
_entity.type
_entity.pdbx_description
1 polymer ?
#
loop_
_entity_poly.entity_id
_entity_poly.type
_entity_poly.pdbx_seq_one_letter_code
_entity_poly.pdbx_strand_id
1 'polypeptide(L)'
;MKRKLLTALACSALFIGMVACSSNEKTTNELKPKQEEKVQEKPKVQTIQKQPKDSYVVNEDDLSKAAQSIGEIRDEQTINDMMIHMCLQKITFHGNNLHGPGTRFIGQFQVTKENIQYLKNNLNVINTDDERQRYESLLNKWYAGDFESPVEDYSEIHYLRSGKKQSMEGSKLAKKTDSDEKEFILHYFGQEGLDIHNKEWKHGEL
;
A
#
# COMPACT_ATOMS: atom_id res chain seq x y z
N MET A 1 -11.70 -33.95 -36.71
CA MET A 1 -11.21 -33.15 -37.85
C MET A 1 -10.94 -31.73 -37.38
N LYS A 2 -9.74 -31.21 -37.69
CA LYS A 2 -9.23 -29.90 -37.27
C LYS A 2 -9.80 -28.80 -38.17
N ARG A 3 -10.19 -27.65 -37.62
CA ARG A 3 -10.05 -26.35 -38.31
C ARG A 3 -9.65 -25.28 -37.30
N LYS A 4 -8.36 -24.91 -37.38
CA LYS A 4 -7.79 -23.69 -36.79
C LYS A 4 -8.09 -22.56 -37.76
N LEU A 5 -8.53 -21.39 -37.28
CA LEU A 5 -8.50 -20.16 -38.08
C LEU A 5 -7.43 -19.23 -37.51
N LEU A 6 -6.54 -18.80 -38.41
CA LEU A 6 -5.42 -17.90 -38.16
C LEU A 6 -5.86 -16.44 -38.38
N THR A 7 -5.47 -15.61 -37.41
CA THR A 7 -4.88 -14.25 -37.48
C THR A 7 -5.11 -13.37 -38.71
N ALA A 8 -5.51 -12.12 -38.46
CA ALA A 8 -5.09 -10.96 -39.25
C ALA A 8 -4.73 -9.80 -38.29
N LEU A 9 -3.44 -9.48 -38.22
CA LEU A 9 -2.85 -8.37 -37.49
C LEU A 9 -2.68 -7.22 -38.49
N ALA A 10 -3.37 -6.09 -38.30
CA ALA A 10 -3.18 -4.90 -39.11
C ALA A 10 -2.35 -3.88 -38.32
N CYS A 11 -1.07 -3.75 -38.71
CA CYS A 11 -0.19 -2.69 -38.26
C CYS A 11 -0.47 -1.41 -39.05
N SER A 12 -0.78 -0.31 -38.36
CA SER A 12 -0.70 1.03 -38.92
C SER A 12 0.09 1.92 -37.96
N ALA A 13 1.35 2.16 -38.35
CA ALA A 13 2.24 3.16 -37.77
C ALA A 13 2.02 4.53 -38.45
N LEU A 14 2.60 5.57 -37.82
CA LEU A 14 2.65 7.01 -38.16
C LEU A 14 1.55 7.83 -37.45
N PHE A 15 1.88 8.85 -36.65
CA PHE A 15 2.69 10.01 -37.04
C PHE A 15 3.66 10.53 -35.98
N ILE A 16 4.81 10.98 -36.48
CA ILE A 16 5.79 11.87 -35.86
C ILE A 16 5.22 13.29 -35.86
N GLY A 17 5.41 14.03 -34.77
CA GLY A 17 5.22 15.48 -34.72
C GLY A 17 5.88 16.08 -33.50
N MET A 18 7.15 16.49 -33.64
CA MET A 18 7.83 17.39 -32.70
C MET A 18 7.25 18.80 -32.84
N VAL A 19 7.06 19.49 -31.72
CA VAL A 19 7.09 20.96 -31.69
C VAL A 19 8.04 21.38 -30.58
N ALA A 20 9.08 22.11 -30.98
CA ALA A 20 10.03 22.82 -30.12
C ALA A 20 9.65 24.30 -30.06
N CYS A 21 10.35 25.03 -29.17
CA CYS A 21 10.37 26.49 -28.94
C CYS A 21 9.31 26.99 -27.94
N SER A 22 9.61 27.82 -26.94
CA SER A 22 10.85 28.53 -26.59
C SER A 22 10.71 29.19 -25.21
N SER A 23 11.85 29.37 -24.55
CA SER A 23 12.10 30.19 -23.34
C SER A 23 11.88 31.70 -23.57
N ASN A 24 11.50 32.41 -22.50
CA ASN A 24 12.08 33.68 -21.99
C ASN A 24 11.03 34.40 -21.11
N GLU A 25 11.32 35.29 -20.17
CA GLU A 25 12.49 35.63 -19.35
C GLU A 25 11.97 36.64 -18.31
N LYS A 26 12.56 36.55 -17.12
CA LYS A 26 12.56 37.40 -15.92
C LYS A 26 12.42 38.94 -16.11
N THR A 27 11.72 39.62 -15.19
CA THR A 27 12.05 40.99 -14.68
C THR A 27 11.32 41.19 -13.32
N THR A 28 11.98 41.14 -12.15
CA THR A 28 12.64 42.21 -11.36
C THR A 28 11.72 43.34 -10.85
N ASN A 29 11.51 43.44 -9.52
CA ASN A 29 11.89 44.60 -8.70
C ASN A 29 11.42 44.48 -7.22
N GLU A 30 12.38 44.69 -6.31
CA GLU A 30 12.20 44.96 -4.89
C GLU A 30 11.55 46.34 -4.65
N LEU A 31 10.85 46.52 -3.52
CA LEU A 31 11.27 47.41 -2.41
C LEU A 31 10.18 47.52 -1.31
N LYS A 32 10.65 47.36 -0.07
CA LYS A 32 9.98 47.55 1.24
C LYS A 32 9.88 49.07 1.57
N PRO A 33 9.10 49.54 2.57
CA PRO A 33 9.49 49.35 3.98
C PRO A 33 8.40 49.31 5.09
N LYS A 34 8.84 48.70 6.20
CA LYS A 34 8.51 48.78 7.65
C LYS A 34 7.31 49.61 8.19
N GLN A 35 6.57 48.97 9.10
CA GLN A 35 6.05 49.58 10.33
C GLN A 35 6.10 48.56 11.50
N GLU A 36 6.83 48.89 12.57
CA GLU A 36 6.72 48.33 13.94
C GLU A 36 5.46 48.99 14.58
N GLU A 37 4.66 48.43 15.48
CA GLU A 37 4.93 47.83 16.79
C GLU A 37 3.58 47.37 17.39
N LYS A 38 3.50 46.18 18.01
CA LYS A 38 2.82 45.97 19.30
C LYS A 38 3.03 44.56 19.83
N VAL A 39 3.76 44.49 20.93
CA VAL A 39 3.90 43.33 21.81
C VAL A 39 2.60 43.12 22.57
N GLN A 40 2.10 41.89 22.58
CA GLN A 40 1.11 41.41 23.55
C GLN A 40 1.48 39.98 23.97
N GLU A 41 1.55 39.76 25.28
CA GLU A 41 2.03 38.53 25.94
C GLU A 41 1.09 37.32 25.76
N LYS A 42 1.74 36.16 25.50
CA LYS A 42 1.46 34.74 25.87
C LYS A 42 0.02 34.32 26.24
N PRO A 43 -0.47 33.13 25.81
CA PRO A 43 0.22 31.87 26.15
C PRO A 43 -0.02 30.65 25.22
N LYS A 44 1.01 29.83 25.03
CA LYS A 44 0.95 28.36 25.23
C LYS A 44 2.28 27.79 24.77
N VAL A 45 2.86 26.98 25.64
CA VAL A 45 3.82 25.96 25.25
C VAL A 45 3.13 25.16 24.14
N GLN A 46 3.47 25.45 22.89
CA GLN A 46 3.27 24.50 21.81
C GLN A 46 4.14 23.34 22.22
N THR A 47 3.49 22.27 22.69
CA THR A 47 4.01 20.92 22.52
C THR A 47 4.54 20.91 21.10
N ILE A 48 5.85 20.79 20.95
CA ILE A 48 6.47 20.40 19.70
C ILE A 48 5.85 19.04 19.44
N GLN A 49 4.73 19.01 18.72
CA GLN A 49 4.32 17.83 17.99
C GLN A 49 5.55 17.53 17.17
N LYS A 50 6.25 16.45 17.55
CA LYS A 50 7.16 15.76 16.64
C LYS A 50 6.41 15.74 15.33
N GLN A 51 6.92 16.47 14.34
CA GLN A 51 6.38 16.38 13.00
C GLN A 51 6.28 14.89 12.67
N PRO A 52 5.15 14.42 12.09
CA PRO A 52 5.03 13.03 11.70
C PRO A 52 6.25 12.71 10.83
N LYS A 53 7.03 11.77 11.36
CA LYS A 53 8.30 11.26 10.86
C LYS A 53 8.06 10.85 9.40
N ASP A 54 8.70 11.57 8.47
CA ASP A 54 8.69 11.36 7.02
C ASP A 54 7.39 10.82 6.45
N SER A 55 6.52 11.71 5.97
CA SER A 55 5.48 11.35 5.02
C SER A 55 6.17 10.87 3.74
N TYR A 56 6.54 9.59 3.70
CA TYR A 56 6.79 8.92 2.43
C TYR A 56 5.55 9.17 1.58
N VAL A 57 5.70 9.95 0.52
CA VAL A 57 4.65 10.18 -0.47
C VAL A 57 4.94 9.21 -1.59
N VAL A 58 4.06 8.22 -1.77
CA VAL A 58 4.14 7.33 -2.92
C VAL A 58 4.03 8.18 -4.18
N ASN A 59 5.02 8.11 -5.06
CA ASN A 59 4.99 8.84 -6.32
C ASN A 59 4.03 8.17 -7.33
N GLU A 60 3.71 8.86 -8.42
CA GLU A 60 2.77 8.37 -9.43
C GLU A 60 3.28 7.10 -10.16
N ASP A 61 4.60 6.96 -10.32
CA ASP A 61 5.20 5.79 -10.97
C ASP A 61 5.03 4.53 -10.12
N ASP A 62 5.25 4.62 -8.81
CA ASP A 62 5.07 3.53 -7.85
C ASP A 62 3.58 3.17 -7.69
N LEU A 63 2.69 4.16 -7.68
CA LEU A 63 1.25 3.89 -7.75
C LEU A 63 0.85 3.20 -9.06
N SER A 64 1.48 3.56 -10.18
CA SER A 64 1.23 2.90 -11.48
C SER A 64 1.72 1.45 -11.49
N LYS A 65 2.85 1.14 -10.85
CA LYS A 65 3.31 -0.24 -10.66
C LYS A 65 2.35 -1.05 -9.80
N ALA A 66 1.90 -0.49 -8.68
CA ALA A 66 0.89 -1.12 -7.83
C ALA A 66 -0.39 -1.40 -8.63
N ALA A 67 -0.87 -0.43 -9.42
CA ALA A 67 -2.03 -0.60 -10.29
C ALA A 67 -1.84 -1.67 -11.37
N GLN A 68 -0.64 -1.78 -11.96
CA GLN A 68 -0.31 -2.83 -12.92
C GLN A 68 -0.25 -4.22 -12.27
N SER A 69 0.28 -4.32 -11.07
CA SER A 69 0.41 -5.58 -10.34
C SER A 69 -0.92 -6.07 -9.77
N ILE A 70 -1.71 -5.17 -9.17
CA ILE A 70 -2.98 -5.49 -8.52
C ILE A 70 -4.11 -5.57 -9.55
N GLY A 71 -4.04 -4.73 -10.59
CA GLY A 71 -5.12 -4.53 -11.53
C GLY A 71 -6.17 -3.54 -11.03
N GLU A 72 -7.25 -3.45 -11.79
CA GLU A 72 -8.38 -2.59 -11.47
C GLU A 72 -9.18 -3.15 -10.28
N ILE A 73 -9.41 -2.32 -9.26
CA ILE A 73 -10.22 -2.66 -8.09
C ILE A 73 -11.66 -2.26 -8.37
N ARG A 74 -12.53 -3.25 -8.59
CA ARG A 74 -13.95 -3.03 -8.96
C ARG A 74 -14.93 -3.28 -7.82
N ASP A 75 -14.49 -4.00 -6.81
CA ASP A 75 -15.33 -4.45 -5.71
C ASP A 75 -14.53 -4.57 -4.41
N GLU A 76 -15.27 -4.60 -3.30
CA GLU A 76 -14.70 -4.83 -1.97
C GLU A 76 -13.96 -6.16 -1.88
N GLN A 77 -14.44 -7.20 -2.58
CA GLN A 77 -13.81 -8.52 -2.54
C GLN A 77 -12.33 -8.45 -2.96
N THR A 78 -12.02 -7.65 -3.97
CA THR A 78 -10.64 -7.45 -4.42
C THR A 78 -9.79 -6.84 -3.31
N ILE A 79 -10.25 -5.79 -2.63
CA ILE A 79 -9.55 -5.18 -1.48
C ILE A 79 -9.32 -6.20 -0.37
N ASN A 80 -10.37 -6.95 -0.03
CA ASN A 80 -10.33 -7.96 1.01
C ASN A 80 -9.30 -9.05 0.70
N ASP A 81 -9.33 -9.60 -0.52
CA ASP A 81 -8.40 -10.65 -0.94
C ASP A 81 -6.95 -10.10 -0.96
N MET A 82 -6.70 -8.86 -1.44
CA MET A 82 -5.36 -8.23 -1.38
C MET A 82 -4.85 -8.13 0.05
N MET A 83 -5.67 -7.62 0.97
CA MET A 83 -5.28 -7.46 2.37
C MET A 83 -5.04 -8.81 3.06
N ILE A 84 -5.82 -9.84 2.74
CA ILE A 84 -5.58 -11.22 3.20
C ILE A 84 -4.21 -11.71 2.74
N HIS A 85 -3.86 -11.52 1.46
CA HIS A 85 -2.57 -11.94 0.92
C HIS A 85 -1.40 -11.17 1.56
N MET A 86 -1.56 -9.87 1.76
CA MET A 86 -0.59 -9.04 2.49
C MET A 86 -0.40 -9.50 3.94
N CYS A 87 -1.47 -9.90 4.64
CA CYS A 87 -1.36 -10.50 5.97
C CYS A 87 -0.53 -11.77 5.99
N LEU A 88 -0.50 -12.58 4.92
CA LEU A 88 0.28 -13.83 4.88
C LEU A 88 1.79 -13.58 5.04
N GLN A 89 2.28 -12.39 4.67
CA GLN A 89 3.67 -11.99 4.95
C GLN A 89 3.94 -11.83 6.46
N LYS A 90 2.91 -11.53 7.26
CA LYS A 90 3.02 -11.21 8.69
C LYS A 90 2.59 -12.34 9.62
N ILE A 91 1.85 -13.34 9.13
CA ILE A 91 1.31 -14.44 9.96
C ILE A 91 1.75 -15.83 9.50
N THR A 92 1.78 -16.80 10.41
CA THR A 92 1.96 -18.22 10.12
C THR A 92 0.69 -19.01 10.43
N PHE A 93 0.46 -20.11 9.70
CA PHE A 93 -0.60 -21.08 9.93
C PHE A 93 0.00 -22.40 10.41
N HIS A 94 -0.25 -22.80 11.66
CA HIS A 94 0.33 -24.02 12.23
C HIS A 94 1.87 -24.11 12.10
N GLY A 95 2.58 -22.98 12.15
CA GLY A 95 4.03 -22.94 11.92
C GLY A 95 4.44 -23.05 10.45
N ASN A 96 3.50 -23.16 9.50
CA ASN A 96 3.77 -23.04 8.07
C ASN A 96 3.91 -21.57 7.70
N ASN A 97 5.07 -21.21 7.17
CA ASN A 97 5.36 -19.84 6.79
C ASN A 97 4.86 -19.47 5.41
N LEU A 98 4.77 -20.43 4.49
CA LEU A 98 4.57 -20.12 3.07
C LEU A 98 3.10 -20.21 2.67
N HIS A 99 2.34 -21.13 3.26
CA HIS A 99 0.99 -21.45 2.81
C HIS A 99 -0.07 -21.16 3.87
N GLY A 100 -1.09 -20.38 3.49
CA GLY A 100 -2.35 -20.25 4.23
C GLY A 100 -3.42 -21.18 3.64
N PRO A 101 -4.06 -22.06 4.44
CA PRO A 101 -5.17 -22.87 3.97
C PRO A 101 -6.39 -21.99 3.64
N GLY A 102 -7.13 -22.37 2.59
CA GLY A 102 -8.43 -21.76 2.27
C GLY A 102 -8.38 -20.37 1.64
N THR A 103 -7.21 -19.80 1.37
CA THR A 103 -7.09 -18.55 0.62
C THR A 103 -7.18 -18.82 -0.88
N ARG A 104 -8.10 -18.15 -1.57
CA ARG A 104 -8.16 -18.18 -3.04
C ARG A 104 -6.85 -17.63 -3.58
N PHE A 105 -6.09 -18.41 -4.33
CA PHE A 105 -4.85 -17.92 -4.93
C PHE A 105 -5.17 -16.94 -6.06
N ILE A 106 -5.04 -15.65 -5.79
CA ILE A 106 -5.19 -14.58 -6.80
C ILE A 106 -3.88 -13.83 -7.09
N GLY A 107 -2.77 -14.34 -6.55
CA GLY A 107 -1.46 -13.69 -6.54
C GLY A 107 -0.92 -13.63 -5.11
N GLN A 108 0.34 -13.26 -4.95
CA GLN A 108 0.90 -12.88 -3.65
C GLN A 108 1.22 -11.40 -3.72
N PHE A 109 0.76 -10.64 -2.73
CA PHE A 109 0.90 -9.19 -2.71
C PHE A 109 1.74 -8.81 -1.50
N GLN A 110 2.86 -8.16 -1.76
CA GLN A 110 3.79 -7.76 -0.72
C GLN A 110 3.20 -6.59 0.08
N VAL A 111 3.46 -6.57 1.39
CA VAL A 111 3.19 -5.41 2.24
C VAL A 111 4.18 -4.31 1.90
N THR A 112 3.78 -3.39 1.02
CA THR A 112 4.56 -2.21 0.60
C THR A 112 3.74 -0.94 0.75
N LYS A 113 4.39 0.22 0.93
CA LYS A 113 3.69 1.50 1.01
C LYS A 113 2.90 1.82 -0.26
N GLU A 114 3.42 1.46 -1.42
CA GLU A 114 2.73 1.64 -2.71
C GLU A 114 1.43 0.82 -2.78
N ASN A 115 1.45 -0.47 -2.40
CA ASN A 115 0.27 -1.33 -2.43
C ASN A 115 -0.77 -0.84 -1.41
N ILE A 116 -0.34 -0.48 -0.20
CA ILE A 116 -1.23 0.07 0.83
C ILE A 116 -1.89 1.36 0.34
N GLN A 117 -1.12 2.27 -0.26
CA GLN A 117 -1.67 3.54 -0.74
C GLN A 117 -2.62 3.34 -1.92
N TYR A 118 -2.33 2.41 -2.83
CA TYR A 118 -3.23 2.07 -3.92
C TYR A 118 -4.57 1.53 -3.40
N LEU A 119 -4.56 0.64 -2.40
CA LEU A 119 -5.79 0.16 -1.74
C LEU A 119 -6.57 1.30 -1.09
N LYS A 120 -5.89 2.19 -0.35
CA LYS A 120 -6.53 3.36 0.29
C LYS A 120 -7.25 4.25 -0.72
N ASN A 121 -6.64 4.48 -1.88
CA ASN A 121 -7.22 5.31 -2.93
C ASN A 121 -8.49 4.70 -3.56
N ASN A 122 -8.69 3.39 -3.42
CA ASN A 122 -9.80 2.65 -4.03
C ASN A 122 -10.88 2.22 -3.02
N LEU A 123 -10.85 2.72 -1.78
CA LEU A 123 -11.87 2.39 -0.76
C LEU A 123 -13.29 2.88 -1.09
N ASN A 124 -13.45 3.68 -2.15
CA ASN A 124 -14.75 4.10 -2.67
C ASN A 124 -15.60 2.94 -3.22
N VAL A 125 -15.01 1.77 -3.48
CA VAL A 125 -15.75 0.55 -3.88
C VAL A 125 -16.52 -0.11 -2.73
N ILE A 126 -16.28 0.33 -1.49
CA ILE A 126 -16.96 -0.20 -0.29
C ILE A 126 -18.25 0.59 -0.05
N ASN A 127 -19.35 -0.14 0.07
CA ASN A 127 -20.71 0.42 0.01
C ASN A 127 -21.15 1.14 1.29
N THR A 128 -20.60 0.78 2.45
CA THR A 128 -20.98 1.38 3.74
C THR A 128 -19.83 2.21 4.30
N ASP A 129 -20.16 3.36 4.90
CA ASP A 129 -19.14 4.22 5.52
C ASP A 129 -18.48 3.54 6.72
N ASP A 130 -19.24 2.74 7.48
CA ASP A 130 -18.74 2.00 8.64
C ASP A 130 -17.69 0.95 8.24
N GLU A 131 -17.94 0.15 7.20
CA GLU A 131 -16.94 -0.82 6.69
C GLU A 131 -15.75 -0.09 6.08
N ARG A 132 -16.00 0.98 5.30
CA ARG A 132 -14.94 1.78 4.67
C ARG A 132 -13.95 2.32 5.71
N GLN A 133 -14.46 2.88 6.81
CA GLN A 133 -13.63 3.39 7.91
C GLN A 133 -12.80 2.29 8.58
N ARG A 134 -13.33 1.06 8.69
CA ARG A 134 -12.60 -0.08 9.28
C ARG A 134 -11.45 -0.54 8.39
N TYR A 135 -11.69 -0.67 7.07
CA TYR A 135 -10.61 -0.93 6.10
C TYR A 135 -9.57 0.19 6.11
N GLU A 136 -10.01 1.45 6.11
CA GLU A 136 -9.12 2.60 6.16
C GLU A 136 -8.25 2.60 7.43
N SER A 137 -8.83 2.27 8.59
CA SER A 137 -8.10 2.17 9.85
C SER A 137 -7.00 1.11 9.80
N LEU A 138 -7.29 -0.07 9.25
CA LEU A 138 -6.30 -1.14 9.07
C LEU A 138 -5.17 -0.71 8.12
N LEU A 139 -5.52 -0.11 6.98
CA LEU A 139 -4.53 0.34 5.99
C LEU A 139 -3.68 1.51 6.54
N ASN A 140 -4.26 2.42 7.31
CA ASN A 140 -3.52 3.50 7.97
C ASN A 140 -2.54 2.96 9.01
N LYS A 141 -2.95 1.97 9.81
CA LYS A 141 -2.10 1.26 10.75
C LYS A 141 -0.90 0.64 10.02
N TRP A 142 -1.15 -0.12 8.95
CA TRP A 142 -0.09 -0.75 8.16
C TRP A 142 0.82 0.26 7.46
N TYR A 143 0.28 1.37 6.93
CA TYR A 143 1.06 2.43 6.29
C TYR A 143 2.06 3.08 7.26
N ALA A 144 1.68 3.17 8.54
CA ALA A 144 2.53 3.65 9.62
C ALA A 144 3.58 2.62 10.08
N GLY A 145 3.58 1.40 9.51
CA GLY A 145 4.47 0.31 9.89
C GLY A 145 4.05 -0.42 11.17
N ASP A 146 2.83 -0.21 11.66
CA ASP A 146 2.32 -0.93 12.83
C ASP A 146 1.80 -2.31 12.43
N PHE A 147 2.60 -3.32 12.74
CA PHE A 147 2.30 -4.74 12.54
C PHE A 147 2.38 -5.52 13.87
N GLU A 148 1.99 -4.90 14.99
CA GLU A 148 2.08 -5.54 16.31
C GLU A 148 1.00 -6.61 16.53
N SER A 149 -0.13 -6.51 15.83
CA SER A 149 -1.29 -7.39 16.01
C SER A 149 -1.80 -7.96 14.67
N PRO A 150 -0.96 -8.67 13.89
CA PRO A 150 -1.31 -9.08 12.53
C PRO A 150 -2.35 -10.21 12.49
N VAL A 151 -2.50 -10.96 13.59
CA VAL A 151 -3.54 -12.01 13.70
C VAL A 151 -4.91 -11.38 13.90
N GLU A 152 -4.99 -10.32 14.69
CA GLU A 152 -6.19 -9.52 14.90
C GLU A 152 -6.58 -8.80 13.61
N ASP A 153 -5.62 -8.20 12.91
CA ASP A 153 -5.85 -7.57 11.61
C ASP A 153 -6.40 -8.57 10.59
N TYR A 154 -5.81 -9.77 10.51
CA TYR A 154 -6.31 -10.86 9.67
C TYR A 154 -7.74 -11.28 10.04
N SER A 155 -8.03 -11.42 11.35
CA SER A 155 -9.38 -11.76 11.82
C SER A 155 -10.41 -10.68 11.46
N GLU A 156 -10.03 -9.41 11.55
CA GLU A 156 -10.89 -8.28 11.20
C GLU A 156 -11.21 -8.26 9.70
N ILE A 157 -10.21 -8.49 8.84
CA ILE A 157 -10.41 -8.57 7.39
C ILE A 157 -11.37 -9.71 7.04
N HIS A 158 -11.25 -10.87 7.68
CA HIS A 158 -12.21 -11.98 7.49
C HIS A 158 -13.61 -11.67 8.02
N TYR A 159 -13.71 -10.90 9.11
CA TYR A 159 -15.00 -10.43 9.59
C TYR A 159 -15.66 -9.51 8.55
N LEU A 160 -14.93 -8.52 8.03
CA LEU A 160 -15.41 -7.61 6.99
C LEU A 160 -15.89 -8.38 5.74
N ARG A 161 -15.16 -9.43 5.35
CA ARG A 161 -15.56 -10.30 4.21
C ARG A 161 -16.88 -11.03 4.42
N SER A 162 -17.09 -11.57 5.63
CA SER A 162 -18.10 -12.62 5.86
C SER A 162 -19.27 -12.17 6.73
N GLY A 163 -19.17 -10.99 7.34
CA GLY A 163 -20.08 -10.49 8.37
C GLY A 163 -20.10 -11.36 9.65
N LYS A 164 -19.17 -12.31 9.77
CA LYS A 164 -19.16 -13.31 10.84
C LYS A 164 -17.78 -13.38 11.45
N LYS A 165 -17.74 -13.43 12.78
CA LYS A 165 -16.50 -13.72 13.50
C LYS A 165 -16.12 -15.16 13.24
N GLN A 166 -15.07 -15.38 12.47
CA GLN A 166 -14.52 -16.71 12.27
C GLN A 166 -13.66 -17.09 13.47
N SER A 167 -13.79 -18.32 13.95
CA SER A 167 -12.83 -18.85 14.92
C SER A 167 -11.54 -19.18 14.19
N MET A 168 -10.47 -18.45 14.54
CA MET A 168 -9.12 -18.68 14.02
C MET A 168 -8.34 -19.72 14.84
N GLU A 169 -8.95 -20.25 15.90
CA GLU A 169 -8.29 -21.10 16.90
C GLU A 169 -7.86 -22.45 16.32
N GLY A 170 -8.65 -22.98 15.38
CA GLY A 170 -8.30 -24.18 14.62
C GLY A 170 -7.09 -24.00 13.70
N SER A 171 -6.78 -22.76 13.27
CA SER A 171 -5.71 -22.44 12.32
C SER A 171 -4.36 -22.16 12.98
N LYS A 172 -4.30 -22.09 14.32
CA LYS A 172 -3.11 -21.77 15.11
C LYS A 172 -2.31 -20.60 14.51
N LEU A 173 -3.00 -19.50 14.26
CA LEU A 173 -2.38 -18.29 13.72
C LEU A 173 -1.41 -17.69 14.72
N ALA A 174 -0.25 -17.26 14.23
CA ALA A 174 0.72 -16.48 15.02
C ALA A 174 1.41 -15.43 14.15
N LYS A 175 1.95 -14.38 14.77
CA LYS A 175 2.86 -13.43 14.12
C LYS A 175 4.14 -14.17 13.70
N LYS A 176 4.59 -13.94 12.47
CA LYS A 176 5.89 -14.46 11.99
C LYS A 176 7.03 -13.84 12.79
N THR A 177 8.11 -14.61 12.97
CA THR A 177 9.39 -14.03 13.37
C THR A 177 10.00 -13.26 12.19
N ASP A 178 10.98 -12.39 12.47
CA ASP A 178 11.76 -11.71 11.44
C ASP A 178 12.41 -12.67 10.42
N SER A 179 12.82 -13.85 10.88
CA SER A 179 13.41 -14.87 10.00
C SER A 179 12.35 -15.51 9.10
N ASP A 180 11.18 -15.81 9.65
CA ASP A 180 10.06 -16.40 8.91
C ASP A 180 9.51 -15.43 7.87
N GLU A 181 9.39 -14.14 8.22
CA GLU A 181 8.97 -13.09 7.28
C GLU A 181 10.01 -12.92 6.17
N LYS A 182 11.31 -12.90 6.51
CA LYS A 182 12.38 -12.85 5.51
C LYS A 182 12.33 -14.05 4.55
N GLU A 183 12.11 -15.26 5.06
CA GLU A 183 11.94 -16.48 4.25
C GLU A 183 10.76 -16.34 3.29
N PHE A 184 9.60 -15.90 3.80
CA PHE A 184 8.40 -15.67 2.99
C PHE A 184 8.67 -14.67 1.85
N ILE A 185 9.29 -13.53 2.17
CA ILE A 185 9.55 -12.48 1.19
C ILE A 185 10.51 -12.97 0.10
N LEU A 186 11.60 -13.63 0.49
CA LEU A 186 12.55 -14.20 -0.46
C LEU A 186 11.89 -15.26 -1.37
N HIS A 187 10.97 -16.07 -0.83
CA HIS A 187 10.27 -17.09 -1.59
C HIS A 187 9.34 -16.49 -2.66
N TYR A 188 8.56 -15.46 -2.31
CA TYR A 188 7.52 -14.92 -3.21
C TYR A 188 7.96 -13.71 -4.04
N PHE A 189 8.89 -12.90 -3.53
CA PHE A 189 9.26 -11.62 -4.12
C PHE A 189 10.77 -11.49 -4.39
N GLY A 190 11.56 -12.51 -4.02
CA GLY A 190 13.00 -12.53 -4.24
C GLY A 190 13.75 -11.45 -3.46
N GLN A 191 14.98 -11.16 -3.91
CA GLN A 191 15.84 -10.18 -3.27
C GLN A 191 15.29 -8.76 -3.40
N GLU A 192 14.70 -8.42 -4.55
CA GLU A 192 14.08 -7.11 -4.79
C GLU A 192 12.98 -6.82 -3.75
N GLY A 193 12.09 -7.78 -3.50
CA GLY A 193 11.08 -7.63 -2.45
C GLY A 193 11.70 -7.47 -1.05
N LEU A 194 12.76 -8.21 -0.74
CA LEU A 194 13.45 -8.07 0.56
C LEU A 194 14.09 -6.68 0.71
N ASP A 195 14.67 -6.13 -0.35
CA ASP A 195 15.27 -4.80 -0.35
C ASP A 195 14.22 -3.72 -0.11
N ILE A 196 13.04 -3.82 -0.75
CA ILE A 196 11.89 -2.95 -0.49
C ILE A 196 11.44 -3.06 0.96
N HIS A 197 11.26 -4.28 1.47
CA HIS A 197 10.85 -4.51 2.86
C HIS A 197 11.81 -3.85 3.86
N ASN A 198 13.12 -4.05 3.68
CA ASN A 198 14.12 -3.47 4.57
C ASN A 198 14.12 -1.95 4.50
N LYS A 199 14.00 -1.40 3.28
CA LYS A 199 13.90 0.03 3.05
C LYS A 199 12.67 0.63 3.72
N GLU A 200 11.52 -0.03 3.70
CA GLU A 200 10.28 0.58 4.21
C GLU A 200 10.04 0.33 5.70
N TRP A 201 10.45 -0.85 6.20
CA TRP A 201 9.97 -1.36 7.48
C TRP A 201 11.06 -1.62 8.53
N LYS A 202 12.33 -1.74 8.12
CA LYS A 202 13.43 -2.08 9.05
C LYS A 202 14.37 -0.91 9.38
N HIS A 203 13.91 0.33 9.31
CA HIS A 203 14.74 1.50 9.64
C HIS A 203 15.37 1.38 11.05
N GLY A 204 16.69 1.12 11.11
CA GLY A 204 17.44 1.03 12.36
C GLY A 204 18.72 0.17 12.35
N GLU A 205 18.91 -0.70 11.36
CA GLU A 205 20.12 -1.54 11.24
C GLU A 205 20.88 -1.25 9.93
N LEU A 206 21.74 -0.24 9.96
CA LEU A 206 22.89 -0.10 9.06
C LEU A 206 24.16 -0.06 9.91
#